data_AF-A0A2E3VXL7-F1
#
_entry.id   AF-A0A2E3VXL7-F1
#
_cell.length_a   1.000
_cell.length_b   1.000
_cell.length_c   1.000
_cell.angle_alpha   90.00
_cell.angle_beta   90.00
_cell.angle_gamma   90.00
#
_symmetry.space_group_name_H-M   'P 1'
#
loop_
_entity.id
_entity.type
_entity.pdbx_description
1 polymer ?
#
loop_
_entity_poly.entity_id
_entity_poly.type
_entity_poly.pdbx_seq_one_letter_code
_entity_poly.pdbx_strand_id
1 'polypeptide(L)'
;MKRFFIIFIGMVLMASAQNLENLDLIKDPAISMRCKNLLEKRSTKIEMQQRLNALLKRNMKLLESLPKNREMVREKLEFTKTRLKNQIRLSNLGTQTLEETIVRRGCPGVAL
;
A
#
# COMPACT_ATOMS: atom_id res chain seq x y z
N MET A 1 -21.85 15.86 -36.38
CA MET A 1 -21.09 14.88 -35.56
C MET A 1 -20.61 15.46 -34.21
N LYS A 2 -21.44 16.21 -33.46
CA LYS A 2 -21.07 16.76 -32.14
C LYS A 2 -22.00 16.30 -31.00
N ARG A 3 -23.13 15.65 -31.31
CA ARG A 3 -24.11 15.18 -30.32
C ARG A 3 -23.88 13.72 -29.87
N PHE A 4 -23.20 12.91 -30.68
CA PHE A 4 -22.88 11.51 -30.33
C PHE A 4 -21.75 11.40 -29.28
N PHE A 5 -20.87 12.41 -29.20
CA PHE A 5 -19.72 12.40 -28.28
C PHE A 5 -20.12 12.66 -26.81
N ILE A 6 -21.29 13.25 -26.57
CA ILE A 6 -21.76 13.58 -25.21
C ILE A 6 -22.36 12.33 -24.52
N ILE A 7 -22.92 11.39 -25.28
CA ILE A 7 -23.51 10.17 -24.72
C ILE A 7 -22.42 9.18 -24.26
N PHE A 8 -21.25 9.18 -24.92
CA PHE A 8 -20.16 8.26 -24.57
C PHE A 8 -19.41 8.65 -23.27
N ILE A 9 -19.41 9.95 -22.91
CA ILE A 9 -18.75 10.44 -21.69
C ILE A 9 -19.61 10.21 -20.43
N GLY A 10 -20.93 10.11 -20.57
CA GLY A 10 -21.84 9.84 -19.45
C GLY A 10 -21.80 8.40 -18.92
N MET A 11 -21.31 7.44 -19.70
CA MET A 11 -21.37 6.01 -19.35
C MET A 11 -20.15 5.52 -18.54
N VAL A 12 -19.07 6.30 -18.45
CA VAL A 12 -17.84 5.90 -17.74
C VAL A 12 -17.91 6.16 -16.23
N LEU A 13 -18.88 6.96 -15.75
CA LEU A 13 -18.98 7.38 -14.34
C LEU A 13 -19.75 6.43 -13.41
N MET A 14 -20.27 5.30 -13.91
CA MET A 14 -21.06 4.33 -13.11
C MET A 14 -20.30 3.04 -12.75
N ALA A 15 -19.02 2.91 -13.10
CA ALA A 15 -18.27 1.65 -12.97
C ALA A 15 -17.35 1.54 -11.75
N SER A 16 -17.58 2.29 -10.67
CA SER A 16 -16.75 2.21 -9.45
C SER A 16 -17.56 2.18 -8.16
N ALA A 17 -18.36 1.14 -7.94
CA ALA A 17 -18.99 0.91 -6.64
C ALA A 17 -19.47 -0.54 -6.43
N GLN A 18 -18.64 -1.57 -6.65
CA GLN A 18 -19.00 -2.95 -6.29
C GLN A 18 -17.76 -3.76 -5.93
N ASN A 19 -17.28 -3.70 -4.69
CA ASN A 19 -16.34 -4.71 -4.14
C ASN A 19 -16.21 -4.67 -2.61
N LEU A 20 -17.26 -4.32 -1.87
CA LEU A 20 -17.21 -4.37 -0.39
C LEU A 20 -18.41 -5.06 0.28
N GLU A 21 -19.45 -5.45 -0.47
CA GLU A 21 -20.71 -5.94 0.12
C GLU A 21 -20.74 -7.45 0.40
N ASN A 22 -19.73 -8.21 -0.03
CA ASN A 22 -19.71 -9.67 0.15
C ASN A 22 -18.99 -10.16 1.43
N LEU A 23 -18.65 -9.28 2.37
CA LEU A 23 -18.00 -9.67 3.65
C LEU A 23 -18.99 -10.03 4.77
N ASP A 24 -20.29 -9.80 4.59
CA ASP A 24 -21.26 -9.83 5.69
C ASP A 24 -21.92 -11.20 5.95
N LEU A 25 -21.29 -12.29 5.51
CA LEU A 25 -21.79 -13.66 5.74
C LEU A 25 -20.90 -14.49 6.69
N ILE A 26 -20.32 -13.87 7.72
CA ILE A 26 -19.71 -14.59 8.85
C ILE A 26 -20.57 -14.38 10.10
N LYS A 27 -21.38 -15.39 10.42
CA LYS A 27 -22.33 -15.42 11.55
C LYS A 27 -21.70 -15.49 12.95
N ASP A 28 -20.37 -15.37 13.08
CA ASP A 28 -19.67 -15.38 14.37
C ASP A 28 -18.99 -14.03 14.68
N PRO A 29 -19.47 -13.26 15.68
CA PRO A 29 -18.97 -11.92 15.97
C PRO A 29 -17.50 -11.91 16.42
N ALA A 30 -17.05 -12.98 17.09
CA ALA A 30 -15.66 -13.11 17.54
C ALA A 30 -14.68 -13.35 16.38
N ILE A 31 -15.07 -14.15 15.38
CA ILE A 31 -14.27 -14.43 14.17
C ILE A 31 -14.23 -13.18 13.29
N SER A 32 -15.38 -12.52 13.12
CA SER A 32 -15.49 -11.24 12.39
C SER A 32 -14.56 -10.16 12.98
N MET A 33 -14.53 -9.99 14.31
CA MET A 33 -13.67 -8.98 14.95
C MET A 33 -12.18 -9.28 14.82
N ARG A 34 -11.79 -10.56 14.96
CA ARG A 34 -10.39 -10.99 14.78
C ARG A 34 -9.91 -10.74 13.35
N CYS A 35 -10.75 -11.06 12.36
CA CYS A 35 -10.42 -10.82 10.96
C CYS A 35 -10.36 -9.32 10.63
N LYS A 36 -11.30 -8.51 11.15
CA LYS A 36 -11.25 -7.05 11.03
C LYS A 36 -9.93 -6.45 11.54
N ASN A 37 -9.49 -6.88 12.71
CA ASN A 37 -8.21 -6.42 13.29
C ASN A 37 -7.00 -6.81 12.42
N LEU A 38 -7.02 -7.99 11.79
CA LEU A 38 -5.94 -8.42 10.89
C LEU A 38 -5.93 -7.63 9.58
N LEU A 39 -7.11 -7.36 9.02
CA LEU A 39 -7.27 -6.54 7.81
C LEU A 39 -6.84 -5.09 8.06
N GLU A 40 -7.18 -4.51 9.21
CA GLU A 40 -6.73 -3.18 9.62
C GLU A 40 -5.21 -3.13 9.85
N LYS A 41 -4.64 -4.15 10.47
CA LYS A 41 -3.17 -4.29 10.56
C LYS A 41 -2.51 -4.39 9.19
N ARG A 42 -3.18 -5.00 8.21
CA ARG A 42 -2.67 -5.08 6.83
C ARG A 42 -2.73 -3.72 6.14
N SER A 43 -3.84 -3.01 6.22
CA SER A 43 -3.99 -1.69 5.59
C SER A 43 -2.97 -0.68 6.12
N THR A 44 -2.78 -0.63 7.44
CA THR A 44 -1.77 0.23 8.08
C THR A 44 -0.34 -0.11 7.64
N LYS A 45 -0.01 -1.39 7.46
CA LYS A 45 1.30 -1.80 6.91
C LYS A 45 1.48 -1.40 5.45
N ILE A 46 0.45 -1.55 4.61
CA ILE A 46 0.49 -1.11 3.21
C ILE A 46 0.71 0.41 3.13
N GLU A 47 -0.03 1.18 3.94
CA GLU A 47 0.13 2.63 4.00
C GLU A 47 1.55 3.02 4.41
N MET A 48 2.10 2.37 5.44
CA MET A 48 3.49 2.59 5.88
C MET A 48 4.48 2.29 4.75
N GLN A 49 4.28 1.20 4.01
CA GLN A 49 5.12 0.82 2.88
C GLN A 49 5.08 1.87 1.76
N GLN A 50 3.89 2.40 1.44
CA GLN A 50 3.74 3.50 0.47
C GLN A 50 4.50 4.75 0.92
N ARG A 51 4.40 5.11 2.20
CA ARG A 51 5.14 6.24 2.79
C ARG A 51 6.67 6.04 2.70
N LEU A 52 7.16 4.84 3.04
CA LEU A 52 8.59 4.52 2.94
C LEU A 52 9.09 4.60 1.49
N ASN A 53 8.32 4.10 0.53
CA ASN A 53 8.64 4.20 -0.89
C ASN A 53 8.68 5.66 -1.37
N ALA A 54 7.73 6.49 -0.92
CA ALA A 54 7.71 7.91 -1.22
C ALA A 54 8.95 8.64 -0.64
N LEU A 55 9.35 8.30 0.58
CA LEU A 55 10.57 8.84 1.21
C LEU A 55 11.84 8.41 0.46
N LEU A 56 11.92 7.14 0.05
CA LEU A 56 13.05 6.64 -0.74
C LEU A 56 13.15 7.39 -2.08
N LYS A 57 12.03 7.57 -2.79
CA LYS A 57 11.98 8.34 -4.04
C LYS A 57 12.42 9.79 -3.84
N ARG A 58 11.99 10.44 -2.76
CA ARG A 58 12.43 11.80 -2.42
C ARG A 58 13.92 11.86 -2.12
N ASN A 59 14.44 10.90 -1.35
CA ASN A 59 15.85 10.83 -1.01
C ASN A 59 16.74 10.64 -2.25
N MET A 60 16.32 9.78 -3.19
CA MET A 60 17.02 9.61 -4.47
C MET A 60 17.04 10.89 -5.30
N LYS A 61 15.92 11.61 -5.41
CA LYS A 61 15.88 12.92 -6.08
C LYS A 61 16.81 13.94 -5.43
N LEU A 62 16.91 13.95 -4.10
CA LEU A 62 17.83 14.82 -3.38
C LEU A 62 19.29 14.49 -3.72
N LEU A 63 19.65 13.19 -3.79
CA LEU A 63 20.98 12.75 -4.20
C LEU A 63 21.32 13.18 -5.64
N GLU A 64 20.38 13.05 -6.57
CA GLU A 64 20.55 13.47 -7.97
C GLU A 64 20.77 14.97 -8.10
N SER A 65 20.04 15.77 -7.32
CA SER A 65 20.14 17.24 -7.33
C SER A 65 21.30 17.83 -6.53
N LEU A 66 22.05 16.99 -5.79
CA LEU A 66 23.06 17.47 -4.84
C LEU A 66 24.34 17.93 -5.55
N PRO A 67 24.83 19.16 -5.31
CA PRO A 67 26.08 19.63 -5.89
C PRO A 67 27.27 18.83 -5.34
N LYS A 68 28.32 18.67 -6.17
CA LYS A 68 29.49 17.82 -5.87
C LYS A 68 30.29 18.25 -4.65
N ASN A 69 30.20 19.51 -4.25
CA ASN A 69 30.91 20.09 -3.11
C ASN A 69 30.31 19.74 -1.73
N ARG A 70 29.20 19.00 -1.67
CA ARG A 70 28.51 18.64 -0.41
C ARG A 70 28.63 17.15 -0.08
N GLU A 71 29.86 16.68 0.11
CA GLU A 71 30.16 15.26 0.35
C GLU A 71 29.49 14.70 1.61
N MET A 72 29.54 15.43 2.74
CA MET A 72 28.89 15.02 3.99
C MET A 72 27.38 14.81 3.84
N VAL A 73 26.71 15.68 3.07
CA VAL A 73 25.26 15.57 2.81
C VAL A 73 24.98 14.35 1.94
N ARG A 74 25.84 14.07 0.96
CA ARG A 74 25.75 12.90 0.08
C ARG A 74 25.83 11.61 0.89
N GLU A 75 26.84 11.50 1.77
CA GLU A 75 27.02 10.34 2.64
C GLU A 75 25.79 10.10 3.52
N LYS A 76 25.26 11.17 4.14
CA LYS A 76 24.05 11.08 4.97
C LYS A 76 22.82 10.64 4.17
N LEU A 77 22.68 11.13 2.94
CA LEU A 77 21.58 10.73 2.05
C LEU A 77 21.72 9.27 1.61
N GLU A 78 22.92 8.79 1.24
CA GLU A 78 23.18 7.38 0.90
C GLU A 78 22.96 6.44 2.09
N PHE A 79 23.37 6.85 3.30
CA PHE A 79 23.04 6.13 4.53
C PHE A 79 21.52 6.03 4.73
N THR A 80 20.82 7.16 4.55
CA THR A 80 19.35 7.21 4.68
C THR A 80 18.65 6.33 3.66
N LYS A 81 19.11 6.33 2.40
CA LYS A 81 18.62 5.44 1.33
C LYS A 81 18.77 3.97 1.72
N THR A 82 19.95 3.59 2.24
CA THR A 82 20.21 2.22 2.70
C THR A 82 19.28 1.83 3.85
N ARG A 83 19.10 2.73 4.83
CA ARG A 83 18.17 2.53 5.95
C ARG A 83 16.73 2.37 5.45
N LEU A 84 16.27 3.22 4.54
CA LEU A 84 14.92 3.13 3.96
C LEU A 84 14.72 1.83 3.19
N LYS A 85 15.69 1.39 2.38
CA LYS A 85 15.63 0.09 1.68
C LYS A 85 15.50 -1.09 2.65
N ASN A 86 16.29 -1.09 3.72
CA ASN A 86 16.21 -2.13 4.75
C ASN A 86 14.85 -2.13 5.43
N GLN A 87 14.31 -0.95 5.74
CA GLN A 87 13.00 -0.83 6.37
C GLN A 87 11.86 -1.28 5.46
N ILE A 88 11.93 -0.97 4.15
CA ILE A 88 10.99 -1.50 3.15
C ILE A 88 11.07 -3.03 3.10
N ARG A 89 12.28 -3.61 3.06
CA ARG A 89 12.46 -5.06 3.05
C ARG A 89 11.83 -5.73 4.27
N LEU A 90 12.09 -5.19 5.46
CA LEU A 90 11.51 -5.70 6.71
C LEU A 90 9.98 -5.55 6.74
N SER A 91 9.48 -4.42 6.23
CA SER A 91 8.03 -4.18 6.13
C SER A 91 7.37 -5.19 5.20
N ASN A 92 7.99 -5.50 4.04
CA ASN A 92 7.47 -6.47 3.09
C ASN A 92 7.38 -7.88 3.71
N LEU A 93 8.44 -8.33 4.39
CA LEU A 93 8.43 -9.60 5.11
C LEU A 93 7.30 -9.64 6.14
N GLY A 94 7.14 -8.56 6.91
CA GLY A 94 6.08 -8.46 7.89
C GLY A 94 4.66 -8.39 7.30
N THR A 95 4.50 -7.92 6.06
CA THR A 95 3.22 -7.96 5.33
C THR A 95 2.94 -9.37 4.83
N GLN A 96 3.93 -10.05 4.23
CA GLN A 96 3.80 -11.44 3.77
C GLN A 96 3.40 -12.39 4.92
N THR A 97 4.08 -12.31 6.07
CA THR A 97 3.72 -13.11 7.25
C THR A 97 2.30 -12.82 7.74
N LEU A 98 1.85 -11.56 7.63
CA LEU A 98 0.49 -11.18 8.02
C LEU A 98 -0.55 -11.72 7.03
N GLU A 99 -0.25 -11.69 5.74
CA GLU A 99 -1.10 -12.25 4.67
C GLU A 99 -1.21 -13.78 4.81
N GLU A 100 -0.10 -14.47 5.05
CA GLU A 100 -0.11 -15.90 5.38
C GLU A 100 -0.98 -16.19 6.61
N THR A 101 -0.90 -15.35 7.64
CA THR A 101 -1.71 -15.49 8.86
C THR A 101 -3.20 -15.29 8.57
N ILE A 102 -3.54 -14.34 7.70
CA ILE A 102 -4.92 -14.07 7.27
C ILE A 102 -5.47 -15.27 6.50
N VAL A 103 -4.71 -15.79 5.52
CA VAL A 103 -5.08 -16.95 4.70
C VAL A 103 -5.24 -18.20 5.57
N ARG A 104 -4.27 -18.50 6.44
CA ARG A 104 -4.33 -19.66 7.36
C ARG A 104 -5.51 -19.62 8.32
N ARG A 105 -5.99 -18.41 8.68
CA ARG A 105 -7.14 -18.22 9.58
C ARG A 105 -8.48 -18.17 8.84
N GLY A 106 -8.48 -18.25 7.50
CA GLY A 106 -9.69 -18.21 6.68
C GLY A 106 -10.42 -16.86 6.73
N CYS A 107 -9.70 -15.76 6.98
CA CYS A 107 -10.35 -14.44 6.99
C CYS A 107 -10.70 -14.00 5.56
N PRO A 108 -11.95 -13.55 5.31
CA PRO A 108 -12.37 -13.09 4.00
C PRO A 108 -11.65 -11.79 3.61
N GLY A 109 -11.39 -11.59 2.31
CA GLY A 109 -10.83 -10.33 1.79
C GLY A 109 -9.34 -10.34 1.43
N VAL A 110 -8.67 -11.49 1.45
CA VAL A 110 -7.34 -11.67 0.86
C VAL A 110 -7.35 -12.92 -0.01
N ALA A 111 -7.57 -12.73 -1.31
CA ALA A 111 -7.34 -13.78 -2.30
C ALA A 111 -5.87 -13.71 -2.72
N LEU A 112 -5.22 -14.88 -2.78
CA LEU A 112 -3.89 -15.06 -3.41
C LEU A 112 -3.98 -14.73 -4.91
#